data_AF-A0AA86VU58-F1
#
_entry.id   AF-A0AA86VU58-F1
#
_cell.length_a   1.000
_cell.length_b   1.000
_cell.length_c   1.000
_cell.angle_alpha   90.00
_cell.angle_beta   90.00
_cell.angle_gamma   90.00
#
_symmetry.space_group_name_H-M   'P 1'
#
loop_
_entity.id
_entity.type
_entity.pdbx_description
1 polymer ?
#
loop_
_entity_poly.entity_id
_entity_poly.type
_entity_poly.pdbx_seq_one_letter_code
_entity_poly.pdbx_strand_id
1 'polypeptide(L)'
;MYWEDLVKELDALLHENQYFYLSAAPHLFIPDYYLDKAIKTGLLDYVFVRFYDKPACQGSLFSLWDDWTSYVLPNNTVFLGLKAAPGDCYIPPWFLIDVVLPYVKQASNYGGVMLWGRAGDVQNNYSDEIKDYVPKDALRFVTAVSDAIYEGVCAAFHHILPNKLF
;
A
#
# COMPACT_ATOMS: atom_id res chain seq x y z
N MET A 1 2.73 8.20 -18.78
CA MET A 1 2.18 7.72 -17.49
C MET A 1 3.05 8.36 -16.43
N TYR A 2 2.43 9.04 -15.48
CA TYR A 2 3.01 10.22 -14.83
C TYR A 2 3.11 10.08 -13.31
N TRP A 3 2.97 8.85 -12.81
CA TRP A 3 2.99 8.58 -11.38
C TRP A 3 4.37 8.81 -10.78
N GLU A 4 5.46 8.62 -11.55
CA GLU A 4 6.81 9.01 -11.11
C GLU A 4 6.95 10.52 -10.89
N ASP A 5 6.31 11.34 -11.72
CA ASP A 5 6.42 12.79 -11.64
C ASP A 5 5.58 13.29 -10.46
N LEU A 6 4.36 12.75 -10.28
CA LEU A 6 3.51 13.09 -9.13
C LEU A 6 4.20 12.80 -7.79
N VAL A 7 4.84 11.63 -7.65
CA VAL A 7 5.53 11.27 -6.41
C VAL A 7 6.69 12.22 -6.12
N LYS A 8 7.45 12.63 -7.13
CA LYS A 8 8.55 13.59 -6.96
C LYS A 8 8.06 14.98 -6.56
N GLU A 9 6.98 15.45 -7.18
CA GLU A 9 6.39 16.76 -6.84
C GLU A 9 5.85 16.77 -5.41
N LEU A 10 5.20 15.68 -4.96
CA LEU A 10 4.72 15.59 -3.57
C LEU A 10 5.88 15.46 -2.58
N ASP A 11 6.92 14.70 -2.89
CA ASP A 11 8.11 14.58 -2.03
C ASP A 11 8.80 15.95 -1.83
N ALA A 12 8.84 16.80 -2.87
CA ALA A 12 9.37 18.15 -2.77
C ALA A 12 8.63 19.02 -1.73
N LEU A 13 7.32 18.80 -1.52
CA LEU A 13 6.51 19.56 -0.56
C LEU A 13 6.76 19.16 0.91
N LEU A 14 7.25 17.94 1.15
CA LEU A 14 7.62 17.50 2.51
C LEU A 14 8.75 18.36 3.09
N HIS A 15 9.59 18.94 2.23
CA HIS A 15 10.67 19.83 2.61
C HIS A 15 10.20 21.22 3.06
N GLU A 16 8.90 21.55 2.91
CA GLU A 16 8.30 22.84 3.29
C GLU A 16 7.53 22.79 4.62
N ASN A 17 7.97 21.96 5.57
CA ASN A 17 7.41 21.84 6.93
C ASN A 17 6.01 21.18 7.02
N GLN A 18 5.67 20.35 6.04
CA GLN A 18 4.43 19.57 6.01
C GLN A 18 4.73 18.08 6.14
N TYR A 19 3.93 17.38 6.94
CA TYR A 19 4.13 15.96 7.18
C TYR A 19 2.94 15.16 6.66
N PHE A 20 3.17 14.39 5.60
CA PHE A 20 2.25 13.39 5.09
C PHE A 20 3.04 12.17 4.62
N TYR A 21 2.33 11.06 4.42
CA TYR A 21 2.90 9.83 3.92
C TYR A 21 2.58 9.65 2.44
N LEU A 22 3.58 9.24 1.67
CA LEU A 22 3.41 8.81 0.29
C LEU A 22 3.24 7.30 0.24
N SER A 23 2.22 6.83 -0.48
CA SER A 23 1.99 5.40 -0.59
C SER A 23 1.37 4.99 -1.92
N ALA A 24 1.54 3.72 -2.27
CA ALA A 24 1.01 3.13 -3.49
C ALA A 24 0.33 1.79 -3.19
N ALA A 25 -0.68 1.42 -3.99
CA ALA A 25 -1.40 0.15 -3.87
C ALA A 25 -1.33 -0.67 -5.19
N PRO A 26 -0.15 -1.23 -5.55
CA PRO A 26 0.03 -1.97 -6.79
C PRO A 26 -0.84 -3.24 -6.84
N HIS A 27 -1.08 -3.75 -8.05
CA HIS A 27 -1.60 -5.09 -8.25
C HIS A 27 -0.57 -6.14 -7.83
N LEU A 28 -1.00 -7.40 -7.84
CA LEU A 28 -0.20 -8.54 -7.38
C LEU A 28 1.09 -8.81 -8.17
N PHE A 29 1.13 -8.54 -9.47
CA PHE A 29 2.25 -8.94 -10.34
C PHE A 29 3.28 -7.81 -10.50
N ILE A 30 4.56 -8.19 -10.44
CA ILE A 30 5.71 -7.33 -10.67
C ILE A 30 6.17 -7.50 -12.13
N PRO A 31 6.54 -6.41 -12.84
CA PRO A 31 6.31 -5.02 -12.45
C PRO A 31 4.83 -4.65 -12.53
N ASP A 32 4.33 -3.81 -11.61
CA ASP A 32 2.97 -3.29 -11.73
C ASP A 32 2.86 -2.36 -12.95
N TYR A 33 1.89 -2.61 -13.82
CA TYR A 33 1.74 -1.89 -15.08
C TYR A 33 1.66 -0.36 -14.91
N TYR A 34 1.08 0.12 -13.81
CA TYR A 34 0.85 1.55 -13.59
C TYR A 34 1.90 2.19 -12.68
N LEU A 35 2.28 1.50 -11.62
CA LEU A 35 2.99 2.09 -10.48
C LEU A 35 4.47 1.72 -10.43
N ASP A 36 4.96 0.88 -11.36
CA ASP A 36 6.35 0.42 -11.38
C ASP A 36 7.38 1.54 -11.26
N LYS A 37 7.23 2.57 -12.09
CA LYS A 37 8.15 3.70 -12.11
C LYS A 37 8.08 4.54 -10.84
N ALA A 38 6.89 4.70 -10.27
CA ALA A 38 6.70 5.42 -9.00
C ALA A 38 7.35 4.66 -7.84
N ILE A 39 7.16 3.34 -7.77
CA ILE A 39 7.77 2.48 -6.75
C ILE A 39 9.30 2.53 -6.82
N LYS A 40 9.87 2.49 -8.03
CA LYS A 40 11.32 2.58 -8.27
C LYS A 40 11.95 3.91 -7.87
N THR A 41 11.18 4.97 -7.64
CA THR A 41 11.74 6.23 -7.13
C THR A 41 12.32 6.10 -5.73
N GLY A 42 11.80 5.16 -4.93
CA GLY A 42 12.15 5.03 -3.51
C GLY A 42 11.55 6.09 -2.59
N LEU A 43 10.70 6.98 -3.11
CA LEU A 43 10.12 8.11 -2.37
C LEU A 43 8.82 7.76 -1.62
N LEU A 44 8.29 6.55 -1.78
CA LEU A 44 7.06 6.12 -1.09
C LEU A 44 7.38 5.66 0.34
N ASP A 45 6.69 6.13 1.37
CA ASP A 45 6.80 5.52 2.70
C ASP A 45 6.28 4.07 2.70
N TYR A 46 5.15 3.84 2.02
CA TYR A 46 4.40 2.58 2.10
C TYR A 46 3.98 1.99 0.76
N VAL A 47 4.08 0.67 0.63
CA VAL A 47 3.59 -0.10 -0.52
C VAL A 47 2.56 -1.13 -0.04
N PHE A 48 1.29 -0.90 -0.38
CA PHE A 48 0.15 -1.74 -0.03
C PHE A 48 -0.16 -2.73 -1.15
N VAL A 49 0.60 -3.82 -1.23
CA VAL A 49 0.44 -4.81 -2.30
C VAL A 49 -0.92 -5.49 -2.20
N ARG A 50 -1.70 -5.46 -3.28
CA ARG A 50 -3.03 -6.09 -3.29
C ARG A 50 -2.90 -7.59 -3.58
N PHE A 51 -2.90 -8.41 -2.52
CA PHE A 51 -2.99 -9.88 -2.62
C PHE A 51 -4.43 -10.37 -2.85
N TYR A 52 -5.23 -9.51 -3.47
CA TYR A 52 -6.60 -9.75 -3.88
C TYR A 52 -6.78 -9.20 -5.31
N ASP A 53 -7.90 -9.50 -5.97
CA ASP A 53 -8.24 -9.12 -7.35
C ASP A 53 -7.62 -9.97 -8.48
N LYS A 54 -6.71 -10.90 -8.20
CA LYS A 54 -6.11 -11.78 -9.22
C LYS A 54 -6.08 -13.25 -8.77
N PRO A 55 -6.40 -14.24 -9.63
CA PRO A 55 -6.47 -15.65 -9.26
C PRO A 55 -5.21 -16.25 -8.61
N ALA A 56 -4.03 -15.69 -8.88
CA ALA A 56 -2.75 -16.16 -8.34
C ALA A 56 -2.60 -16.00 -6.82
N CYS A 57 -3.51 -15.27 -6.17
CA CYS A 57 -3.54 -15.06 -4.72
C CYS A 57 -3.65 -16.34 -3.87
N GLN A 58 -4.17 -17.45 -4.41
CA GLN A 58 -4.44 -18.67 -3.62
C GLN A 58 -3.29 -19.69 -3.61
N GLY A 59 -2.38 -19.64 -4.59
CA GLY A 59 -1.34 -20.66 -4.77
C GLY A 59 0.11 -20.17 -4.60
N SER A 60 0.34 -18.86 -4.66
CA SER A 60 1.69 -18.29 -4.74
C SER A 60 1.94 -17.16 -3.75
N LEU A 61 1.16 -17.08 -2.66
CA LEU A 61 1.22 -16.01 -1.68
C LEU A 61 2.65 -15.76 -1.17
N PHE A 62 3.35 -16.81 -0.74
CA PHE A 62 4.68 -16.69 -0.15
C PHE A 62 5.75 -16.29 -1.15
N SER A 63 5.77 -16.90 -2.34
CA SER A 63 6.74 -16.51 -3.38
C SER A 63 6.51 -15.08 -3.85
N LEU A 64 5.25 -14.66 -4.02
CA LEU A 64 4.91 -13.29 -4.40
C LEU A 64 5.26 -12.30 -3.30
N TRP A 65 5.10 -12.69 -2.03
CA TRP A 65 5.53 -11.87 -0.90
C TRP A 65 7.05 -11.66 -0.88
N ASP A 66 7.82 -12.72 -1.11
CA ASP A 66 9.28 -12.65 -1.19
C ASP A 66 9.74 -11.80 -2.37
N ASP A 67 9.07 -11.93 -3.52
CA ASP A 67 9.33 -11.09 -4.70
C ASP A 67 9.09 -9.60 -4.38
N TRP A 68 7.95 -9.26 -3.77
CA TRP A 68 7.61 -7.88 -3.43
C TRP A 68 8.55 -7.26 -2.40
N THR A 69 8.85 -8.00 -1.33
CA THR A 69 9.74 -7.51 -0.27
C THR A 69 11.18 -7.36 -0.73
N SER A 70 11.61 -8.14 -1.73
CA SER A 70 12.90 -8.00 -2.40
C SER A 70 12.92 -6.88 -3.45
N TYR A 71 11.78 -6.61 -4.09
CA TYR A 71 11.64 -5.62 -5.16
C TYR A 71 11.57 -4.18 -4.64
N VAL A 72 10.87 -3.98 -3.51
CA VAL A 72 10.70 -2.68 -2.89
C VAL A 72 11.99 -2.27 -2.18
N LEU A 73 12.40 -1.01 -2.35
CA LEU A 73 13.65 -0.50 -1.80
C LEU A 73 13.64 -0.55 -0.25
N PRO A 74 14.81 -0.74 0.41
CA PRO A 74 14.86 -1.03 1.85
C PRO A 74 14.31 0.05 2.79
N ASN A 75 14.20 1.29 2.32
CA ASN A 75 13.67 2.41 3.12
C ASN A 75 12.13 2.48 3.09
N ASN A 76 11.49 1.69 2.23
CA ASN A 76 10.05 1.69 2.02
C ASN A 76 9.47 0.46 2.74
N THR A 77 8.30 0.61 3.34
CA THR A 77 7.65 -0.45 4.12
C THR A 77 6.54 -1.13 3.30
N VAL A 78 6.48 -2.45 3.31
CA VAL A 78 5.55 -3.27 2.53
C VAL A 78 4.42 -3.80 3.42
N PHE A 79 3.19 -3.62 2.97
CA PHE A 79 1.98 -4.09 3.65
C PHE A 79 1.26 -5.16 2.83
N LEU A 80 0.78 -6.19 3.53
CA LEU A 80 -0.03 -7.25 2.95
C LEU A 80 -1.48 -6.77 2.79
N GLY A 81 -1.91 -6.46 1.57
CA GLY A 81 -3.29 -6.08 1.27
C GLY A 81 -4.22 -7.29 1.17
N LEU A 82 -5.31 -7.30 1.93
CA LEU A 82 -6.27 -8.40 2.07
C LEU A 82 -7.71 -7.95 1.86
N LYS A 83 -8.57 -8.86 1.40
CA LYS A 83 -10.02 -8.67 1.44
C LYS A 83 -10.55 -8.94 2.85
N ALA A 84 -11.37 -8.02 3.35
CA ALA A 84 -12.06 -8.17 4.64
C ALA A 84 -13.44 -8.84 4.51
N ALA A 85 -13.81 -9.32 3.32
CA ALA A 85 -15.03 -10.04 3.06
C ALA A 85 -14.76 -11.33 2.26
N PRO A 86 -15.51 -12.42 2.51
CA PRO A 86 -15.40 -13.67 1.77
C PRO A 86 -15.54 -13.50 0.25
N GLY A 87 -14.81 -14.32 -0.50
CA GLY A 87 -14.81 -14.34 -1.97
C GLY A 87 -13.46 -14.76 -2.52
N ASP A 88 -13.22 -14.47 -3.79
CA ASP A 88 -11.93 -14.77 -4.42
C ASP A 88 -10.78 -14.06 -3.70
N CYS A 89 -9.73 -14.83 -3.40
CA CYS A 89 -8.53 -14.37 -2.70
C CYS A 89 -8.75 -14.02 -1.23
N TYR A 90 -9.87 -14.43 -0.64
CA TYR A 90 -10.09 -14.25 0.78
C TYR A 90 -9.21 -15.21 1.59
N ILE A 91 -8.49 -14.65 2.56
CA ILE A 91 -7.68 -15.39 3.51
C ILE A 91 -8.45 -15.39 4.84
N PRO A 92 -8.93 -16.54 5.34
CA PRO A 92 -9.62 -16.59 6.63
C PRO A 92 -8.71 -16.15 7.79
N PRO A 93 -9.23 -15.50 8.85
CA PRO A 93 -8.43 -15.03 9.97
C PRO A 93 -7.55 -16.12 10.61
N TRP A 94 -8.08 -17.32 10.84
CA TRP A 94 -7.30 -18.44 11.41
C TRP A 94 -6.07 -18.78 10.55
N PHE A 95 -6.24 -18.86 9.23
CA PHE A 95 -5.15 -19.18 8.31
C PHE A 95 -4.16 -18.01 8.21
N LEU A 96 -4.67 -16.77 8.23
CA LEU A 96 -3.82 -15.58 8.31
C LEU A 96 -2.92 -15.63 9.55
N ILE A 97 -3.50 -15.91 10.73
CA ILE A 97 -2.82 -15.89 12.02
C ILE A 97 -1.82 -17.04 12.14
N ASP A 98 -2.24 -18.27 11.83
CA ASP A 98 -1.45 -19.47 12.11
C ASP A 98 -0.40 -19.76 11.04
N VAL A 99 -0.62 -19.30 9.80
CA VAL A 99 0.19 -19.72 8.64
C VAL A 99 0.83 -18.53 7.93
N VAL A 100 0.06 -17.48 7.63
CA VAL A 100 0.55 -16.38 6.78
C VAL A 100 1.40 -15.39 7.56
N LEU A 101 0.90 -14.85 8.68
CA LEU A 101 1.60 -13.85 9.50
C LEU A 101 2.97 -14.34 9.99
N PRO A 102 3.15 -15.59 10.45
CA PRO A 102 4.47 -16.10 10.83
C PRO A 102 5.50 -16.11 9.69
N TYR A 103 5.04 -16.25 8.45
CA TYR A 103 5.90 -16.18 7.27
C TYR A 103 6.21 -14.74 6.88
N VAL A 104 5.18 -13.92 6.63
CA VAL A 104 5.38 -12.58 6.06
C VAL A 104 6.14 -11.62 6.98
N LYS A 105 6.01 -11.81 8.30
CA LYS A 105 6.75 -11.02 9.32
C LYS A 105 8.26 -11.24 9.31
N GLN A 106 8.77 -12.24 8.59
CA GLN A 106 10.21 -12.50 8.48
C GLN A 106 10.90 -11.47 7.56
N ALA A 107 10.16 -10.81 6.68
CA ALA A 107 10.69 -9.74 5.85
C ALA A 107 10.99 -8.50 6.71
N SER A 108 12.20 -7.95 6.58
CA SER A 108 12.68 -6.81 7.38
C SER A 108 11.88 -5.52 7.14
N ASN A 109 11.21 -5.41 5.99
CA ASN A 109 10.37 -4.29 5.58
C ASN A 109 8.87 -4.59 5.71
N TYR A 110 8.46 -5.62 6.45
CA TYR A 110 7.04 -5.86 6.75
C TYR A 110 6.47 -4.75 7.65
N GLY A 111 5.40 -4.09 7.19
CA GLY A 111 4.73 -3.02 7.93
C GLY A 111 3.40 -3.39 8.58
N GLY A 112 2.72 -4.43 8.08
CA GLY A 112 1.40 -4.78 8.56
C GLY A 112 0.46 -5.28 7.47
N VAL A 113 -0.84 -5.12 7.73
CA VAL A 113 -1.94 -5.54 6.86
C VAL A 113 -2.76 -4.32 6.44
N MET A 114 -3.16 -4.26 5.17
CA MET A 114 -4.17 -3.33 4.66
C MET A 114 -5.45 -4.09 4.34
N LEU A 115 -6.61 -3.55 4.71
CA LEU A 115 -7.90 -4.21 4.52
C LEU A 115 -8.76 -3.50 3.47
N TRP A 116 -9.18 -4.25 2.46
CA TRP A 116 -10.18 -3.87 1.47
C TRP A 116 -11.50 -4.60 1.74
N GLY A 117 -12.57 -3.94 2.17
CA GLY A 117 -12.64 -2.56 2.65
C GLY A 117 -13.60 -2.48 3.84
N ARG A 118 -13.82 -1.26 4.35
CA ARG A 118 -14.54 -1.05 5.62
C ARG A 118 -15.92 -1.70 5.69
N ALA A 119 -16.69 -1.69 4.60
CA ALA A 119 -18.02 -2.30 4.58
C ALA A 119 -17.96 -3.82 4.84
N GLY A 120 -17.01 -4.51 4.19
CA GLY A 120 -16.78 -5.94 4.40
C GLY A 120 -16.27 -6.24 5.79
N ASP A 121 -15.31 -5.45 6.27
CA ASP A 121 -14.73 -5.56 7.61
C ASP A 121 -15.80 -5.46 8.72
N VAL A 122 -16.69 -4.46 8.65
CA VAL A 122 -17.79 -4.30 9.62
C VAL A 122 -18.75 -5.49 9.61
N GLN A 123 -19.05 -6.05 8.44
CA GLN A 123 -19.99 -7.17 8.31
C GLN A 123 -19.40 -8.49 8.79
N ASN A 124 -18.08 -8.67 8.66
CA ASN A 124 -17.40 -9.94 8.90
C ASN A 124 -16.49 -9.92 10.12
N ASN A 125 -16.40 -8.80 10.84
CA ASN A 125 -15.57 -8.64 12.04
C ASN A 125 -14.08 -8.95 11.82
N TYR A 126 -13.59 -8.77 10.58
CA TYR A 126 -12.29 -9.30 10.16
C TYR A 126 -11.12 -8.65 10.93
N SER A 127 -11.11 -7.32 11.02
CA SER A 127 -10.06 -6.58 11.74
C SER A 127 -10.01 -6.91 13.23
N ASP A 128 -11.16 -7.11 13.86
CA ASP A 128 -11.25 -7.45 15.28
C ASP A 128 -10.65 -8.83 15.59
N GLU A 129 -10.70 -9.76 14.63
CA GLU A 129 -10.04 -11.07 14.77
C GLU A 129 -8.51 -11.00 14.63
N ILE A 130 -7.98 -10.05 13.85
CA ILE A 130 -6.56 -10.05 13.45
C ILE A 130 -5.71 -8.95 14.11
N LYS A 131 -6.33 -7.90 14.67
CA LYS A 131 -5.65 -6.67 15.13
C LYS A 131 -4.55 -6.90 16.17
N ASP A 132 -4.71 -7.89 17.05
CA ASP A 132 -3.71 -8.19 18.09
C ASP A 132 -2.51 -8.98 17.56
N TYR A 133 -2.59 -9.47 16.31
CA TYR A 133 -1.53 -10.20 15.63
C TYR A 133 -0.77 -9.34 14.61
N VAL A 134 -1.19 -8.10 14.35
CA VAL A 134 -0.54 -7.17 13.41
C VAL A 134 0.19 -6.08 14.21
N PRO A 135 1.35 -5.55 13.75
CA PRO A 135 2.03 -4.46 14.44
C PRO A 135 1.11 -3.26 14.67
N LYS A 136 1.19 -2.67 15.87
CA LYS A 136 0.41 -1.48 16.24
C LYS A 136 1.03 -0.18 15.74
N ASP A 137 2.30 -0.23 15.33
CA ASP A 137 3.11 0.94 15.01
C ASP A 137 3.43 0.99 13.52
N ALA A 138 3.01 2.08 12.85
CA ALA A 138 3.66 2.57 11.63
C ALA A 138 3.20 3.99 11.29
N LEU A 139 1.94 4.33 11.54
CA LEU A 139 1.34 5.58 11.09
C LEU A 139 1.22 6.57 12.24
N ARG A 140 1.97 7.69 12.17
CA ARG A 140 1.62 8.86 12.97
C ARG A 140 0.29 9.37 12.46
N PHE A 141 -0.66 9.60 13.38
CA PHE A 141 -1.92 10.24 13.02
C PHE A 141 -1.62 11.62 12.44
N VAL A 142 -1.83 11.78 11.13
CA VAL A 142 -1.86 13.09 10.49
C VAL A 142 -3.24 13.67 10.81
N THR A 143 -3.29 14.61 11.75
CA THR A 143 -4.53 15.17 12.29
C THR A 143 -5.29 16.06 11.30
N ALA A 144 -4.68 16.44 10.17
CA ALA A 144 -5.34 17.20 9.11
C ALA A 144 -4.69 16.92 7.75
N VAL A 145 -5.52 16.62 6.75
CA VAL A 145 -5.10 16.75 5.33
C VAL A 145 -4.98 18.25 5.08
N SER A 146 -3.75 18.77 4.88
CA SER A 146 -3.51 20.20 4.70
C SER A 146 -3.94 20.68 3.30
N ASP A 147 -4.30 21.95 3.16
CA ASP A 147 -4.59 22.59 1.86
C ASP A 147 -3.43 22.44 0.87
N ALA A 148 -2.21 22.30 1.37
CA ALA A 148 -1.04 22.13 0.54
C ALA A 148 -0.85 20.72 -0.04
N ILE A 149 -1.45 19.68 0.54
CA ILE A 149 -1.61 18.40 -0.19
C ILE A 149 -2.53 18.62 -1.40
N TYR A 150 -3.61 19.37 -1.23
CA TYR A 150 -4.53 19.69 -2.33
C TYR A 150 -3.85 20.55 -3.41
N GLU A 151 -3.18 21.63 -3.02
CA GLU A 151 -2.43 22.48 -3.95
C GLU A 151 -1.29 21.72 -4.63
N GLY A 152 -0.57 20.86 -3.90
CA GLY A 152 0.49 20.02 -4.43
C GLY A 152 0.01 19.03 -5.48
N VAL A 153 -1.09 18.32 -5.20
CA VAL A 153 -1.74 17.42 -6.15
C VAL A 153 -2.21 18.20 -7.40
N CYS A 154 -2.82 19.37 -7.21
CA CYS A 154 -3.25 20.23 -8.31
C CYS A 154 -2.08 20.74 -9.17
N ALA A 155 -0.99 21.21 -8.54
CA ALA A 155 0.21 21.69 -9.22
C ALA A 155 0.89 20.56 -10.01
N ALA A 156 1.06 19.39 -9.39
CA ALA A 156 1.58 18.22 -10.06
C ALA A 156 0.70 17.84 -11.27
N PHE A 157 -0.62 17.81 -11.12
CA PHE A 157 -1.52 17.54 -12.24
C PHE A 157 -1.43 18.59 -13.36
N HIS A 158 -1.24 19.87 -13.04
CA HIS A 158 -1.02 20.91 -14.05
C HIS A 158 0.30 20.73 -14.80
N HIS A 159 1.39 20.40 -14.12
CA HIS A 159 2.67 20.10 -14.76
C HIS A 159 2.62 18.84 -15.63
N ILE A 160 1.91 17.83 -15.15
CA ILE A 160 1.77 16.53 -15.79
C ILE A 160 0.81 16.56 -17.00
N LEU A 161 -0.25 17.39 -16.92
CA LEU A 161 -1.29 17.52 -17.94
C LEU A 161 -1.46 18.99 -18.40
N PRO A 162 -0.46 19.60 -19.02
CA PRO A 162 -0.49 21.05 -19.31
C PRO A 162 -1.57 21.48 -20.32
N ASN A 163 -2.26 20.55 -20.99
CA ASN A 163 -3.18 20.84 -22.11
C ASN A 163 -4.53 20.09 -22.05
N LYS A 164 -5.04 19.72 -20.88
CA LYS A 164 -6.43 19.23 -20.75
C LYS A 164 -7.27 20.18 -19.90
N LEU A 165 -7.92 21.13 -20.57
CA LEU A 165 -9.07 21.86 -20.03
C LEU A 165 -10.14 20.83 -19.60
N PHE A 166 -10.61 20.94 -18.36
CA PHE A 166 -11.87 20.35 -17.94
C PHE A 166 -13.05 21.10 -18.57
#